data_AF-A0A395M070-F1
#
_entry.id   AF-A0A395M070-F1
#
_cell.length_a   1.000
_cell.length_b   1.000
_cell.length_c   1.000
_cell.angle_alpha   90.00
_cell.angle_beta   90.00
_cell.angle_gamma   90.00
#
_symmetry.space_group_name_H-M   'P 1'
#
loop_
_entity.id
_entity.type
_entity.pdbx_description
1 polymer ?
#
loop_
_entity_poly.entity_id
_entity_poly.type
_entity_poly.pdbx_seq_one_letter_code
_entity_poly.pdbx_strand_id
1 'polypeptide(L)'
;MSITDDVRKSIREAGEAHRKSATYMTVGIQIVVAFVLFVFGGYKLDSALNTTPIFLLVGVVLALIAMFTVLWRLAAPSSTRPVSETQQKKTAQ
;
A
#
# COMPACT_ATOMS: atom_id res chain seq x y z
N MET A 1 -39.19 -4.61 8.92
CA MET A 1 -37.77 -4.62 8.49
C MET A 1 -37.76 -5.21 7.09
N SER A 2 -37.38 -4.43 6.07
CA SER A 2 -37.59 -4.81 4.66
C SER A 2 -36.35 -5.49 4.09
N ILE A 3 -36.53 -6.57 3.32
CA ILE A 3 -35.48 -7.31 2.57
C ILE A 3 -34.53 -6.37 1.81
N THR A 4 -35.05 -5.23 1.34
CA THR A 4 -34.29 -4.23 0.59
C THR A 4 -33.20 -3.56 1.44
N ASP A 5 -33.37 -3.48 2.75
CA ASP A 5 -32.42 -2.87 3.68
C ASP A 5 -31.24 -3.80 3.98
N ASP A 6 -31.49 -5.12 4.07
CA ASP A 6 -30.44 -6.13 4.28
C ASP A 6 -29.50 -6.25 3.06
N VAL A 7 -30.06 -6.16 1.84
CA VAL A 7 -29.27 -6.14 0.60
C VAL A 7 -28.42 -4.86 0.53
N ARG A 8 -28.99 -3.70 0.90
CA ARG A 8 -28.25 -2.44 0.90
C ARG A 8 -27.12 -2.44 1.93
N LYS A 9 -27.34 -3.04 3.09
CA LYS A 9 -26.35 -3.16 4.17
C LYS A 9 -25.20 -4.10 3.78
N SER A 10 -25.50 -5.27 3.21
CA SER A 10 -24.48 -6.23 2.78
C SER A 10 -23.59 -5.71 1.64
N ILE A 11 -24.14 -4.98 0.66
CA ILE A 11 -23.33 -4.35 -0.40
C ILE A 11 -22.44 -3.23 0.18
N ARG A 12 -22.92 -2.50 1.19
CA ARG A 12 -22.14 -1.44 1.86
C ARG A 12 -21.01 -2.03 2.73
N GLU A 13 -21.28 -3.11 3.46
CA GLU A 13 -20.28 -3.85 4.23
C GLU A 13 -19.24 -4.51 3.31
N ALA A 14 -19.67 -5.12 2.20
CA ALA A 14 -18.77 -5.67 1.19
C ALA A 14 -17.87 -4.59 0.58
N GLY A 15 -18.44 -3.44 0.17
CA GLY A 15 -17.69 -2.33 -0.40
C GLY A 15 -16.63 -1.74 0.55
N GLU A 16 -16.94 -1.61 1.84
CA GLU A 16 -15.98 -1.14 2.86
C GLU A 16 -14.87 -2.18 3.15
N ALA A 17 -15.22 -3.47 3.18
CA ALA A 17 -14.24 -4.55 3.33
C ALA A 17 -13.28 -4.63 2.13
N HIS A 18 -13.79 -4.48 0.91
CA HIS A 18 -12.99 -4.46 -0.31
C HIS A 18 -12.02 -3.27 -0.36
N ARG A 19 -12.43 -2.09 0.11
CA ARG A 19 -11.59 -0.88 0.05
C ARG A 19 -10.39 -0.95 1.00
N LYS A 20 -10.57 -1.57 2.17
CA LYS A 20 -9.46 -1.84 3.11
C LYS A 20 -8.51 -2.90 2.55
N SER A 21 -9.06 -3.98 1.99
CA SER A 21 -8.28 -5.07 1.38
C SER A 21 -7.41 -4.60 0.20
N ALA A 22 -7.96 -3.77 -0.68
CA ALA A 22 -7.22 -3.22 -1.83
C ALA A 22 -5.97 -2.44 -1.42
N THR A 23 -6.04 -1.68 -0.33
CA THR A 23 -4.90 -0.90 0.17
C THR A 23 -3.77 -1.80 0.66
N TYR A 24 -4.08 -2.86 1.41
CA TYR A 24 -3.08 -3.84 1.87
C TYR A 24 -2.47 -4.63 0.71
N MET A 25 -3.26 -4.95 -0.32
CA MET A 25 -2.78 -5.62 -1.52
C MET A 25 -1.73 -4.78 -2.26
N THR A 26 -1.99 -3.48 -2.45
CA THR A 26 -1.03 -2.57 -3.09
C THR A 26 0.27 -2.48 -2.31
N VAL A 27 0.20 -2.40 -0.97
CA VAL A 27 1.39 -2.39 -0.10
C VAL A 27 2.18 -3.70 -0.22
N GLY A 28 1.49 -4.84 -0.19
CA GLY A 28 2.12 -6.16 -0.36
C GLY A 28 2.85 -6.28 -1.69
N ILE A 29 2.22 -5.86 -2.80
CA ILE A 29 2.84 -5.89 -4.14
C ILE A 29 4.08 -4.97 -4.18
N GLN A 30 4.01 -3.77 -3.61
CA GLN A 30 5.17 -2.86 -3.56
C GLN A 30 6.37 -3.49 -2.84
N ILE A 31 6.14 -4.15 -1.70
CA ILE A 31 7.19 -4.82 -0.95
C ILE A 31 7.82 -5.93 -1.78
N VAL A 32 6.99 -6.80 -2.39
CA VAL A 32 7.48 -7.91 -3.22
C VAL A 32 8.30 -7.40 -4.40
N VAL A 33 7.82 -6.37 -5.11
CA VAL A 33 8.53 -5.79 -6.25
C VAL A 33 9.87 -5.20 -5.84
N ALA A 34 9.92 -4.45 -4.73
CA ALA A 34 11.16 -3.90 -4.22
C ALA A 34 12.15 -5.01 -3.84
N PHE A 35 11.67 -6.05 -3.15
CA PHE A 35 12.49 -7.17 -2.73
C PHE A 35 13.09 -7.92 -3.93
N VAL A 36 12.26 -8.25 -4.92
CA VAL A 36 12.72 -8.92 -6.13
C VAL A 36 13.72 -8.05 -6.88
N LEU A 37 13.44 -6.75 -7.08
CA LEU A 37 14.35 -5.86 -7.81
C LEU A 37 15.73 -5.75 -7.14
N PHE A 38 15.78 -5.52 -5.83
CA PHE A 38 17.04 -5.30 -5.13
C PHE A 38 17.80 -6.60 -4.84
N VAL A 39 17.12 -7.67 -4.46
CA VAL A 39 17.76 -8.96 -4.15
C VAL A 39 18.18 -9.68 -5.43
N PHE A 40 17.25 -9.83 -6.39
CA PHE A 40 17.56 -10.54 -7.64
C PHE A 40 18.46 -9.68 -8.54
N GLY A 41 18.23 -8.37 -8.59
CA GLY A 41 19.12 -7.43 -9.29
C GLY A 41 20.52 -7.42 -8.70
N GLY A 42 20.65 -7.35 -7.38
CA GLY A 42 21.94 -7.42 -6.69
C GLY A 42 22.66 -8.74 -6.92
N TYR A 43 21.95 -9.87 -6.81
CA TYR A 43 22.50 -11.20 -7.08
C TYR A 43 23.04 -11.33 -8.51
N LYS A 44 22.25 -10.90 -9.50
CA LYS A 44 22.66 -11.00 -10.91
C LYS A 44 23.82 -10.07 -11.23
N LEU A 45 23.87 -8.90 -10.59
CA LEU A 45 24.96 -7.93 -10.75
C LEU A 45 26.27 -8.43 -10.12
N ASP A 46 26.21 -8.99 -8.90
CA ASP A 46 27.36 -9.64 -8.26
C ASP A 46 27.89 -10.81 -9.11
N SER A 47 26.98 -11.63 -9.67
CA SER A 47 27.35 -12.75 -10.55
C SER A 47 27.96 -12.30 -11.88
N ALA A 48 27.53 -11.16 -12.44
CA ALA A 48 28.10 -10.60 -13.66
C ALA A 48 29.49 -9.99 -13.43
N LEU A 49 29.76 -9.47 -12.23
CA LEU A 49 31.00 -8.77 -11.88
C LEU A 49 32.05 -9.68 -11.20
N ASN A 50 31.74 -10.96 -10.94
CA ASN A 50 32.57 -11.88 -10.15
C ASN A 50 32.98 -11.30 -8.78
N THR A 51 32.18 -10.38 -8.23
CA THR A 51 32.45 -9.77 -6.93
C THR A 51 31.91 -10.65 -5.80
N THR A 52 32.52 -10.54 -4.61
CA THR A 52 31.86 -11.00 -3.38
C THR A 52 30.47 -10.35 -3.26
N PRO A 53 29.48 -11.00 -2.59
CA PRO A 53 28.05 -10.63 -2.64
C PRO A 53 27.72 -9.30 -1.92
N ILE A 54 28.35 -8.22 -2.36
CA ILE A 54 28.31 -6.88 -1.78
C ILE A 54 27.11 -6.12 -2.37
N PHE A 55 26.82 -6.26 -3.67
CA PHE A 55 25.64 -5.62 -4.26
C PHE A 55 24.35 -6.24 -3.73
N LEU A 56 24.35 -7.55 -3.47
CA LEU A 56 23.26 -8.22 -2.78
C LEU A 56 23.10 -7.66 -1.36
N LEU A 57 24.19 -7.48 -0.62
CA LEU A 57 24.14 -6.92 0.74
C LEU A 57 23.58 -5.49 0.75
N VAL A 58 24.04 -4.62 -0.16
CA VAL A 58 23.53 -3.26 -0.32
C VAL A 58 22.06 -3.28 -0.76
N GLY A 59 21.70 -4.16 -1.69
CA GLY A 59 20.32 -4.34 -2.14
C GLY A 59 19.37 -4.74 -1.01
N VAL A 60 19.78 -5.67 -0.15
CA VAL A 60 19.02 -6.06 1.04
C VAL A 60 18.84 -4.88 2.00
N VAL A 61 19.89 -4.12 2.29
CA VAL A 61 19.80 -2.94 3.15
C VAL A 61 18.83 -1.90 2.57
N LEU A 62 18.90 -1.63 1.26
CA LEU A 62 17.96 -0.73 0.59
C LEU A 62 16.52 -1.25 0.61
N ALA A 63 16.31 -2.56 0.42
CA ALA A 63 15.00 -3.18 0.51
C ALA A 63 14.39 -3.05 1.92
N LEU A 64 15.21 -3.23 2.97
CA LEU A 64 14.79 -3.06 4.36
C LEU A 64 14.40 -1.60 4.65
N ILE A 65 15.20 -0.63 4.20
CA ILE A 65 14.87 0.80 4.34
C ILE A 65 13.56 1.11 3.61
N ALA A 66 13.41 0.66 2.36
CA ALA A 66 12.19 0.88 1.59
C ALA A 66 10.96 0.29 2.31
N MET A 67 11.04 -0.96 2.78
CA MET A 67 9.96 -1.59 3.54
C MET A 67 9.61 -0.79 4.80
N PHE A 68 10.62 -0.33 5.54
CA PHE A 68 10.44 0.48 6.73
C PHE A 68 9.72 1.81 6.42
N THR A 69 10.09 2.50 5.34
CA THR A 69 9.42 3.76 4.94
C THR A 69 7.96 3.55 4.56
N VAL A 70 7.62 2.43 3.91
CA VAL A 70 6.24 2.08 3.54
C VAL A 70 5.42 1.82 4.80
N LEU A 71 5.96 1.06 5.75
CA LEU A 71 5.31 0.79 7.03
C LEU A 71 5.14 2.07 7.85
N TRP A 72 6.14 2.95 7.88
CA TRP A 72 6.03 4.24 8.58
C TRP A 72 4.93 5.12 7.98
N ARG A 73 4.82 5.16 6.66
CA ARG A 73 3.73 5.89 5.98
C ARG A 73 2.35 5.31 6.29
N LEU A 74 2.25 4.00 6.44
CA LEU A 74 1.00 3.33 6.81
C LEU A 74 0.64 3.57 8.29
N ALA A 75 1.63 3.60 9.16
CA ALA A 75 1.46 3.80 10.60
C ALA A 75 1.28 5.28 10.99
N ALA A 76 1.82 6.21 10.20
CA ALA A 76 1.63 7.63 10.43
C ALA A 76 0.14 7.99 10.27
N PRO A 77 -0.49 8.62 11.28
CA PRO A 77 -1.87 9.04 11.18
C PRO A 77 -1.97 10.07 10.05
N SER A 78 -2.53 9.65 8.92
CA SER A 78 -2.88 10.55 7.84
C SER A 78 -3.88 11.57 8.42
N SER A 79 -3.41 12.81 8.60
CA SER A 79 -4.26 13.94 8.89
C SER A 79 -5.24 14.05 7.72
N THR A 80 -6.37 13.37 7.88
CA THR A 80 -7.47 13.37 6.93
C THR A 80 -7.77 14.83 6.68
N ARG A 81 -7.50 15.32 5.46
CA ARG A 81 -7.92 16.66 5.08
C ARG A 81 -9.41 16.72 5.36
N PRO A 82 -9.91 17.63 6.21
CA PRO A 82 -11.33 17.73 6.48
C PRO A 82 -12.03 17.96 5.15
N VAL A 83 -13.01 17.11 4.84
CA VAL A 83 -13.89 17.27 3.69
C VAL A 83 -14.48 18.67 3.79
N SER A 84 -14.12 19.52 2.83
CA SER A 84 -14.62 20.88 2.69
C SER A 84 -16.14 20.87 2.66
N GLU A 85 -16.75 21.47 3.69
CA GLU A 85 -18.19 21.73 3.93
C GLU A 85 -18.88 22.59 2.85
N THR A 86 -18.38 22.65 1.61
CA THR A 86 -18.84 23.63 0.60
C THR A 86 -19.94 23.08 -0.33
N GLN A 87 -20.45 21.87 -0.13
CA GLN A 87 -21.49 21.27 -0.99
C GLN A 87 -22.85 21.08 -0.31
N GLN A 88 -23.10 21.69 0.85
CA GLN A 88 -24.42 21.60 1.51
C GLN A 88 -25.25 22.90 1.44
N LYS A 89 -24.68 24.02 0.97
CA LYS A 89 -25.37 25.32 0.94
C LYS A 89 -25.98 25.73 -0.41
N LYS A 90 -25.84 24.92 -1.48
CA LYS A 90 -26.27 25.31 -2.84
C LYS A 90 -27.55 24.64 -3.36
N THR A 91 -28.21 23.82 -2.57
CA THR A 91 -29.48 23.14 -2.93
C THR A 91 -30.69 23.62 -2.13
N ALA A 92 -30.51 24.65 -1.29
CA ALA A 92 -31.56 25.25 -0.47
C ALA A 92 -31.71 26.77 -0.71
N GLN A 93 -31.42 27.22 -1.93
CA GLN A 93 -31.81 28.56 -2.43
C GLN A 93 -32.35 28.45 -3.84
#